data_AF-A0A8S3AZ57-F1
#
_entry.id   AF-A0A8S3AZ57-F1
#
_cell.length_a   1.000
_cell.length_b   1.000
_cell.length_c   1.000
_cell.angle_alpha   90.00
_cell.angle_beta   90.00
_cell.angle_gamma   90.00
#
_symmetry.space_group_name_H-M   'P 1'
#
loop_
_entity.id
_entity.type
_entity.pdbx_description
1 polymer ?
#
loop_
_entity_poly.entity_id
_entity_poly.type
_entity_poly.pdbx_seq_one_letter_code
_entity_poly.pdbx_strand_id
1 'polypeptide(L)' 'GIVEWKSAFHAGVGGVYNPLTREVEWKTYFHGAVVGYFDYGKQCVQWIEKWRHGIGLIAWDENAKTYLTTSSSG' A
#
# COMPACT_ATOMS: atom_id res chain seq x y z
N GLY A 1 13.62 -0.73 -13.38
CA GLY A 1 12.30 -0.76 -12.71
C GLY A 1 11.47 0.35 -13.28
N ILE A 2 10.20 0.09 -13.57
CA ILE A 2 9.26 1.15 -13.96
C ILE A 2 8.73 1.74 -12.66
N VAL A 3 8.76 3.07 -12.55
CA VAL A 3 8.16 3.78 -11.42
C VAL A 3 6.73 4.13 -11.82
N GLU A 4 5.77 3.69 -11.03
CA GLU A 4 4.36 4.06 -11.16
C GLU A 4 3.95 4.92 -9.98
N TRP A 5 3.14 5.95 -10.21
CA TRP A 5 2.65 6.83 -9.17
C TRP A 5 1.16 7.14 -9.37
N LYS A 6 0.48 7.42 -8.27
CA LYS A 6 -0.93 7.84 -8.25
C LYS A 6 -1.12 8.89 -7.16
N SER A 7 -1.92 9.90 -7.48
CA SER A 7 -2.29 10.98 -6.55
C SER A 7 -3.81 11.12 -6.48
N ALA A 8 -4.32 11.58 -5.34
CA ALA A 8 -5.72 11.90 -5.15
C ALA A 8 -5.87 13.15 -4.26
N PHE A 9 -6.97 13.88 -4.42
CA PHE A 9 -7.28 15.07 -3.63
C PHE A 9 -8.17 14.69 -2.43
N HIS A 10 -7.81 15.15 -1.22
CA HIS A 10 -8.54 14.85 0.02
C HIS A 10 -8.74 13.34 0.31
N ALA A 11 -7.76 12.53 -0.11
CA ALA A 11 -7.81 11.08 0.01
C ALA A 11 -6.41 10.50 0.18
N GLY A 12 -6.32 9.46 1.00
CA GLY A 12 -5.14 8.61 1.08
C GLY A 12 -5.04 7.73 -0.16
N VAL A 13 -3.82 7.51 -0.64
CA VAL A 13 -3.49 6.61 -1.73
C VAL A 13 -2.63 5.48 -1.19
N GLY A 14 -2.94 4.24 -1.56
CA GLY A 14 -2.16 3.05 -1.28
C GLY A 14 -1.86 2.30 -2.58
N GLY A 15 -0.62 1.85 -2.75
CA GLY A 15 -0.18 1.04 -3.88
C GLY A 15 0.54 -0.21 -3.40
N VAL A 16 0.19 -1.37 -3.96
CA VAL A 16 0.78 -2.66 -3.59
C VAL A 16 1.12 -3.42 -4.87
N TYR A 17 2.36 -3.91 -4.96
CA TYR A 17 2.73 -4.80 -6.04
C TYR A 17 2.10 -6.18 -5.85
N ASN A 18 1.32 -6.64 -6.83
CA ASN A 18 0.79 -7.98 -6.88
C ASN A 18 1.73 -8.88 -7.71
N PRO A 19 2.45 -9.84 -7.09
CA PRO A 19 3.40 -10.70 -7.80
C PRO A 19 2.74 -11.68 -8.78
N LEU A 20 1.43 -11.96 -8.65
CA LEU A 20 0.69 -12.88 -9.51
C LEU A 20 0.32 -12.25 -10.85
N THR A 21 -0.17 -11.02 -10.82
CA THR A 21 -0.49 -10.25 -12.03
C THR A 21 0.72 -9.50 -12.58
N ARG A 22 1.76 -9.31 -11.75
CA ARG A 22 2.95 -8.50 -12.03
C ARG A 22 2.62 -7.02 -12.26
N GLU A 23 1.58 -6.54 -11.60
CA GLU A 23 1.07 -5.17 -11.71
C GLU A 23 0.92 -4.56 -10.31
N VAL A 24 0.86 -3.22 -10.25
CA VAL A 24 0.53 -2.51 -9.01
C VAL A 24 -0.99 -2.37 -8.89
N GLU A 25 -1.53 -2.88 -7.80
CA GLU A 25 -2.90 -2.60 -7.40
C GLU A 25 -2.96 -1.29 -6.62
N TRP A 26 -3.93 -0.45 -6.96
CA TRP A 26 -4.10 0.88 -6.39
C TRP A 26 -5.43 1.00 -5.65
N LYS A 27 -5.40 1.65 -4.49
CA LYS A 27 -6.61 2.01 -3.75
C LYS A 27 -6.56 3.45 -3.25
N THR A 28 -7.72 4.10 -3.24
CA THR A 28 -7.92 5.44 -2.69
C THR A 28 -8.98 5.40 -1.61
N TYR A 29 -8.79 6.14 -0.52
CA TYR A 29 -9.76 6.24 0.57
C TYR A 29 -9.99 7.71 0.94
N PHE A 30 -11.23 8.18 0.81
CA PHE A 30 -11.58 9.60 1.00
C PHE A 30 -11.60 9.97 2.49
N HIS A 31 -11.09 11.16 2.83
CA HIS A 31 -11.00 11.64 4.21
C HIS A 31 -10.28 10.69 5.19
N GLY A 32 -9.32 9.92 4.71
CA GLY A 32 -8.54 9.03 5.54
C GLY A 32 -7.34 8.45 4.81
N ALA A 33 -6.63 7.56 5.48
CA ALA A 33 -5.48 6.86 4.93
C ALA A 33 -5.82 5.44 4.50
N VAL A 34 -5.07 4.94 3.53
CA VAL A 34 -5.10 3.54 3.11
C VAL A 34 -3.70 3.04 2.83
N VAL A 35 -3.36 1.88 3.40
CA VAL A 35 -2.15 1.12 3.08
C VAL A 35 -2.56 -0.29 2.68
N GLY A 36 -1.73 -0.97 1.91
CA GLY A 36 -1.98 -2.36 1.58
C GLY A 36 -0.72 -3.20 1.63
N TYR A 37 -0.91 -4.51 1.60
CA TYR A 37 0.15 -5.50 1.52
C TYR A 37 -0.35 -6.72 0.75
N PHE A 38 0.56 -7.48 0.15
CA PHE A 38 0.21 -8.74 -0.50
C PHE A 38 0.24 -9.87 0.54
N ASP A 39 -0.90 -10.53 0.75
CA ASP A 39 -1.01 -11.69 1.63
C ASP A 39 -0.67 -12.95 0.84
N TYR A 40 0.52 -13.51 1.10
CA TYR A 40 0.97 -14.75 0.44
C TYR A 40 0.20 -16.00 0.87
N GLY A 41 -0.46 -16.00 2.04
CA GLY A 41 -1.31 -17.12 2.45
C GLY A 41 -2.62 -17.14 1.68
N LYS A 42 -3.19 -15.96 1.42
CA LYS A 42 -4.45 -15.80 0.68
C LYS A 42 -4.27 -15.54 -0.82
N GLN A 43 -3.04 -15.29 -1.26
CA GLN A 43 -2.68 -14.98 -2.65
C GLN A 43 -3.44 -13.75 -3.19
N CYS A 44 -3.61 -12.71 -2.36
CA CYS A 44 -4.31 -11.49 -2.75
C CYS A 44 -3.84 -10.25 -1.97
N VAL A 45 -4.10 -9.06 -2.53
CA VAL A 45 -3.84 -7.79 -1.85
C VAL A 45 -4.88 -7.55 -0.76
N GLN A 46 -4.40 -7.16 0.42
CA GLN A 46 -5.22 -6.75 1.56
C GLN A 46 -5.02 -5.27 1.83
N TRP A 47 -6.08 -4.60 2.29
CA TRP A 47 -6.12 -3.16 2.51
C TRP A 47 -6.47 -2.84 3.96
N ILE A 48 -5.78 -1.87 4.53
CA ILE A 48 -6.03 -1.32 5.86
C ILE A 48 -6.38 0.16 5.68
N GLU A 49 -7.53 0.55 6.20
CA GLU A 49 -8.10 1.89 6.06
C GLU A 49 -8.31 2.52 7.44
N LYS A 50 -8.13 3.83 7.52
CA LYS A 50 -8.42 4.59 8.73
C LYS A 50 -8.92 5.98 8.40
N TRP A 51 -10.10 6.28 8.92
CA TRP A 51 -10.72 7.59 8.77
C TRP A 51 -10.01 8.65 9.62
N ARG A 52 -9.75 9.84 9.04
CA ARG A 52 -9.13 11.02 9.68
C ARG A 52 -7.79 10.81 10.41
N HIS A 53 -7.05 9.76 10.05
CA HIS A 53 -5.69 9.53 10.56
C HIS A 53 -4.76 9.13 9.44
N GLY A 54 -3.46 9.42 9.61
CA GLY A 54 -2.42 8.78 8.82
C GLY A 54 -2.20 7.33 9.24
N ILE A 55 -1.80 6.49 8.30
CA ILE A 55 -1.38 5.11 8.58
C ILE A 55 0.02 4.92 7.97
N GLY A 56 0.89 4.26 8.73
CA GLY A 56 2.14 3.70 8.22
C GLY A 56 2.13 2.19 8.39
N LEU A 57 2.65 1.49 7.38
CA LEU A 57 2.98 0.07 7.44
C LEU A 57 4.49 -0.07 7.29
N ILE A 58 5.09 -0.84 8.17
CA ILE A 58 6.52 -1.15 8.20
C ILE A 58 6.64 -2.66 8.30
N ALA A 59 7.37 -3.27 7.38
CA ALA A 59 7.66 -4.69 7.37
C ALA A 59 9.15 -4.90 7.13
N TRP A 60 9.76 -5.86 7.81
CA TRP A 60 11.13 -6.28 7.51
C TRP A 60 11.12 -7.23 6.30
N ASP A 61 11.94 -6.95 5.30
CA ASP A 61 12.20 -7.86 4.18
C ASP A 61 13.53 -8.60 4.40
N GLU A 62 13.41 -9.92 4.58
CA GLU A 62 14.55 -10.80 4.79
C GLU A 62 15.46 -10.90 3.56
N ASN A 63 14.93 -10.72 2.35
CA ASN A 63 15.72 -10.85 1.12
C ASN A 63 16.58 -9.61 0.89
N ALA A 64 15.99 -8.41 1.00
CA ALA A 64 16.72 -7.16 0.84
C ALA A 64 17.46 -6.71 2.13
N LYS A 65 17.27 -7.41 3.25
CA LYS A 65 17.85 -7.08 4.57
C LYS A 65 17.56 -5.62 4.97
N THR A 66 16.32 -5.19 4.79
CA THR A 66 15.88 -3.82 5.08
C THR A 66 14.39 -3.77 5.43
N TYR A 67 13.91 -2.62 5.92
CA TYR A 67 12.48 -2.38 6.13
C TYR A 67 11.83 -1.84 4.86
N LEU A 68 10.73 -2.48 4.44
CA LEU A 68 9.76 -1.95 3.50
C LEU A 68 8.77 -1.08 4.27
N THR A 69 8.60 0.17 3.83
CA THR A 69 7.67 1.10 4.48
C THR A 69 6.74 1.71 3.44
N THR A 70 5.49 1.88 3.82
CA THR A 70 4.52 2.68 3.07
C THR A 70 3.65 3.45 4.04
N SER A 71 3.30 4.67 3.68
CA SER A 71 2.45 5.51 4.52
C SER A 71 1.47 6.29 3.67
N SER A 72 0.29 6.52 4.21
CA SER A 72 -0.77 7.25 3.56
C SER A 72 -1.43 8.20 4.55
N SER A 73 -1.84 9.36 4.04
CA SER A 73 -2.65 10.36 4.73
C SER A 73 -3.58 10.97 3.70
N GLY A 74 -4.81 11.30 4.10
CA GLY A 74 -5.83 11.88 3.23
C GLY A 74 -6.50 13.09 3.84
#